data_AF-A0A3R9VLL3-F1
#
_entry.id   AF-A0A3R9VLL3-F1
#
_cell.length_a   1.000
_cell.length_b   1.000
_cell.length_c   1.000
_cell.angle_alpha   90.00
_cell.angle_beta   90.00
_cell.angle_gamma   90.00
#
_symmetry.space_group_name_H-M   'P 1'
#
loop_
_entity.id
_entity.type
_entity.pdbx_description
1 polymer ?
#
loop_
_entity_poly.entity_id
_entity_poly.type
_entity_poly.pdbx_seq_one_letter_code
_entity_poly.pdbx_strand_id
1 'polypeptide(L)'
;MPTRSPRSVVTFPIVLRELTVLRAENITPGMRRLTLGGPQLDAFVKDGLELPALRTEGFDDHVKFFFADETGRLVLPRQQVSSLDWSDGRPVAKDYTPVRHDPEKGEIDFDFVRHDGGVASTWAENAVPGDSAWIAGPKMSHSHPEGADWILVVGDETALPAIGRWLAEMPEGTKARVFVEVGEDSHRQELPTKADAEIVWISRNGAPAGTTDLLEQAVRAAEWLPGTVFAWVAGEAVTLKGIRRHLATERQVPREQTHITGYWRRTAPAVPVASDPASAEEPPEAPVVTEEDEDAAHERLHELTDLAPPYAIRTAVTLGVFDLVDRGVRSAAEIARSAGAHPATLRALLDYLVGIELLATDGEGHYSLTPISEELVEDDHSAEEYHLEGAEAAFDASLSGLLHTVRTGKAGYRTLAGRTLTEEMARESRIADTARAAVEDEARWIAPGVLRAHDWPSVTELTATGHGVATVVETLVKEFPELRARIVAMPSVLRVLREAIIDEELLPRIDLVAGSGAVPAGTRTLLMSRQLEWQDDEDAVHTLTEAAASLAPGGTLLLVEQVTTGDPEDMEAVLHHLRLKCAFGSGVRDAEEIAALAGSAGLVVRSRADVGWDHRLWTLERAAS
;
A
#
# COMPACT_ATOMS: atom_id res chain seq x y z
N MET A 1 -0.13 20.11 5.40
CA MET A 1 -0.03 18.86 6.17
C MET A 1 -1.21 18.02 5.76
N PRO A 2 -1.02 16.77 5.32
CA PRO A 2 -2.14 15.90 5.00
C PRO A 2 -2.99 15.70 6.26
N THR A 3 -4.28 16.00 6.15
CA THR A 3 -5.31 15.75 7.15
C THR A 3 -5.52 14.24 7.28
N ARG A 4 -5.74 13.77 8.52
CA ARG A 4 -5.99 12.36 8.82
C ARG A 4 -7.22 11.87 8.05
N SER A 5 -7.13 10.69 7.43
CA SER A 5 -8.27 10.05 6.78
C SER A 5 -9.43 9.93 7.78
N PRO A 6 -10.68 10.27 7.42
CA PRO A 6 -11.85 10.12 8.28
C PRO A 6 -12.26 8.66 8.49
N ARG A 7 -11.55 7.72 7.86
CA ARG A 7 -11.75 6.27 8.01
C ARG A 7 -10.55 5.68 8.72
N SER A 8 -10.75 5.20 9.93
CA SER A 8 -9.74 4.43 10.66
C SER A 8 -9.46 3.10 9.95
N VAL A 9 -8.22 2.63 10.06
CA VAL A 9 -7.75 1.40 9.41
C VAL A 9 -7.37 0.39 10.48
N VAL A 10 -7.76 -0.86 10.29
CA VAL A 10 -7.26 -2.01 11.05
C VAL A 10 -6.56 -2.94 10.08
N THR A 11 -5.35 -3.40 10.41
CA THR A 11 -4.59 -4.36 9.59
C THR A 11 -4.64 -5.75 10.18
N PHE A 12 -4.62 -6.75 9.30
CA PHE A 12 -4.61 -8.17 9.63
C PHE A 12 -3.48 -8.86 8.84
N PRO A 13 -2.91 -9.98 9.33
CA PRO A 13 -2.02 -10.77 8.50
C PRO A 13 -2.77 -11.27 7.25
N ILE A 14 -2.13 -11.18 6.09
CA ILE A 14 -2.69 -11.78 4.88
C ILE A 14 -2.58 -13.31 4.95
N VAL A 15 -3.71 -14.00 4.74
CA VAL A 15 -3.79 -15.46 4.85
C VAL A 15 -4.35 -16.05 3.57
N LEU A 16 -3.62 -16.98 2.96
CA LEU A 16 -4.07 -17.82 1.85
C LEU A 16 -4.97 -18.94 2.38
N ARG A 17 -6.20 -18.99 1.87
CA ARG A 17 -7.25 -19.92 2.28
C ARG A 17 -7.75 -20.71 1.08
N GLU A 18 -7.88 -22.02 1.28
CA GLU A 18 -8.64 -22.91 0.41
C GLU A 18 -10.05 -23.05 0.95
N LEU A 19 -11.02 -22.68 0.13
CA LEU A 19 -12.46 -22.76 0.42
C LEU A 19 -13.14 -23.68 -0.59
N THR A 20 -14.34 -24.12 -0.26
CA THR A 20 -15.20 -24.94 -1.11
C THR A 20 -16.44 -24.15 -1.49
N VAL A 21 -16.82 -24.19 -2.77
CA VAL A 21 -18.11 -23.68 -3.23
C VAL A 21 -19.22 -24.50 -2.58
N LEU A 22 -20.07 -23.84 -1.80
CA LEU A 22 -21.22 -24.46 -1.16
C LEU A 22 -22.49 -24.26 -2.00
N ARG A 23 -22.65 -23.07 -2.59
CA ARG A 23 -23.81 -22.67 -3.39
C ARG A 23 -23.42 -21.70 -4.49
N ALA A 24 -24.17 -21.73 -5.58
CA ALA A 24 -24.01 -20.83 -6.72
C ALA A 24 -25.38 -20.41 -7.26
N GLU A 25 -25.66 -19.11 -7.29
CA GLU A 25 -26.99 -18.56 -7.58
C GLU A 25 -26.89 -17.33 -8.49
N ASN A 26 -27.80 -17.21 -9.45
CA ASN A 26 -27.92 -15.99 -10.25
C ASN A 26 -28.84 -15.01 -9.51
N ILE A 27 -28.27 -13.98 -8.90
CA ILE A 27 -29.00 -12.96 -8.14
C ILE A 27 -29.81 -12.07 -9.08
N THR A 28 -29.20 -11.72 -10.22
CA THR A 28 -29.85 -11.05 -11.34
C THR A 28 -29.31 -11.63 -12.65
N PRO A 29 -29.87 -11.29 -13.82
CA PRO A 29 -29.28 -11.72 -15.09
C PRO A 29 -27.83 -11.24 -15.28
N GLY A 30 -27.39 -10.18 -14.60
CA GLY A 30 -26.04 -9.63 -14.68
C GLY A 30 -25.10 -9.97 -13.51
N MET A 31 -25.59 -10.70 -12.49
CA MET A 31 -24.82 -10.96 -11.27
C MET A 31 -25.00 -12.40 -10.77
N ARG A 32 -23.88 -13.07 -10.48
CA ARG A 32 -23.85 -14.42 -9.91
C ARG A 32 -23.18 -14.41 -8.54
N ARG A 33 -23.84 -14.96 -7.53
CA ARG A 33 -23.32 -15.14 -6.17
C ARG A 33 -22.79 -16.53 -5.97
N LEU A 34 -21.60 -16.64 -5.39
CA LEU A 34 -21.05 -17.88 -4.85
C LEU A 34 -20.96 -17.78 -3.33
N THR A 35 -21.55 -18.75 -2.63
CA THR A 35 -21.29 -18.96 -1.21
C THR A 35 -20.15 -19.96 -1.09
N LEU A 36 -19.08 -19.57 -0.42
CA LEU A 36 -17.94 -20.42 -0.10
C LEU A 36 -17.94 -20.76 1.39
N GLY A 37 -17.32 -21.86 1.75
CA GLY A 37 -17.09 -22.23 3.15
C GLY A 37 -15.95 -23.21 3.31
N GLY A 38 -15.66 -23.59 4.54
CA GLY A 38 -14.60 -24.54 4.86
C GLY A 38 -13.90 -24.22 6.18
N PRO A 39 -13.11 -25.16 6.72
CA PRO A 39 -12.47 -25.00 8.03
C PRO A 39 -11.44 -23.86 8.06
N GLN A 40 -10.93 -23.45 6.91
CA GLN A 40 -9.97 -22.34 6.82
C GLN A 40 -10.64 -20.96 6.89
N LEU A 41 -11.95 -20.84 7.13
CA LEU A 41 -12.54 -19.56 7.56
C LEU A 41 -12.29 -19.29 9.05
N ASP A 42 -12.15 -20.34 9.85
CA ASP A 42 -11.72 -20.25 11.25
C ASP A 42 -10.20 -20.14 11.38
N ALA A 43 -9.72 -20.01 12.62
CA ALA A 43 -8.30 -20.11 12.91
C ALA A 43 -7.80 -21.55 12.65
N PHE A 44 -6.65 -21.68 12.01
CA PHE A 44 -6.09 -22.97 11.62
C PHE A 44 -4.56 -22.96 11.66
N VAL A 45 -3.96 -24.15 11.67
CA VAL A 45 -2.50 -24.33 11.61
C VAL A 45 -2.14 -24.93 10.27
N LYS A 46 -1.19 -24.30 9.56
CA LYS A 46 -0.63 -24.82 8.31
C LYS A 46 0.86 -24.55 8.29
N ASP A 47 1.64 -25.58 7.96
CA ASP A 47 3.11 -25.51 7.88
C ASP A 47 3.80 -24.93 9.13
N GLY A 48 3.20 -25.18 10.31
CA GLY A 48 3.69 -24.68 11.60
C GLY A 48 3.32 -23.23 11.92
N LEU A 49 2.58 -22.55 11.04
CA LEU A 49 2.06 -21.20 11.24
C LEU A 49 0.67 -21.24 11.85
N GLU A 50 0.45 -20.49 12.92
CA GLU A 50 -0.88 -20.22 13.49
C GLU A 50 -1.53 -19.07 12.71
N LEU A 51 -2.55 -19.40 11.91
CA LEU A 51 -3.23 -18.48 11.03
C LEU A 51 -4.59 -18.12 11.65
N PRO A 52 -4.92 -16.83 11.79
CA PRO A 52 -6.15 -16.40 12.46
C PRO A 52 -7.39 -16.71 11.61
N ALA A 53 -8.57 -16.62 12.23
CA ALA A 53 -9.84 -16.64 11.50
C ALA A 53 -9.94 -15.47 10.52
N LEU A 54 -10.74 -15.64 9.47
CA LEU A 54 -11.00 -14.56 8.51
C LEU A 54 -11.73 -13.42 9.21
N ARG A 55 -11.22 -12.20 9.06
CA ARG A 55 -11.89 -10.96 9.48
C ARG A 55 -12.15 -10.13 8.24
N THR A 56 -13.34 -9.58 8.17
CA THR A 56 -13.71 -8.59 7.16
C THR A 56 -14.69 -7.63 7.82
N GLU A 57 -14.22 -6.45 8.17
CA GLU A 57 -14.96 -5.46 8.95
C GLU A 57 -15.36 -4.24 8.11
N GLY A 58 -14.66 -4.00 7.00
CA GLY A 58 -14.95 -2.92 6.07
C GLY A 58 -15.91 -3.39 4.98
N PHE A 59 -16.80 -2.48 4.57
CA PHE A 59 -17.75 -2.73 3.49
C PHE A 59 -17.07 -2.86 2.12
N ASP A 60 -15.91 -2.21 1.95
CA ASP A 60 -15.07 -2.22 0.74
C ASP A 60 -13.78 -3.03 0.92
N ASP A 61 -13.76 -3.93 1.90
CA ASP A 61 -12.72 -4.94 2.01
C ASP A 61 -12.61 -5.74 0.71
N HIS A 62 -11.41 -6.18 0.37
CA HIS A 62 -11.20 -7.08 -0.76
C HIS A 62 -10.27 -8.24 -0.40
N VAL A 63 -10.50 -9.37 -1.06
CA VAL A 63 -9.60 -10.52 -1.07
C VAL A 63 -9.09 -10.74 -2.48
N LYS A 64 -7.87 -11.25 -2.59
CA LYS A 64 -7.36 -11.78 -3.86
C LYS A 64 -7.96 -13.15 -4.10
N PHE A 65 -8.64 -13.31 -5.22
CA PHE A 65 -9.17 -14.57 -5.71
C PHE A 65 -8.22 -15.11 -6.78
N PHE A 66 -7.78 -16.36 -6.65
CA PHE A 66 -6.80 -16.97 -7.54
C PHE A 66 -7.46 -17.88 -8.56
N PHE A 67 -7.04 -17.75 -9.82
CA PHE A 67 -7.59 -18.51 -10.94
C PHE A 67 -6.48 -19.25 -11.69
N ALA A 68 -6.87 -20.33 -12.35
CA ALA A 68 -6.00 -20.98 -13.32
C ALA A 68 -5.78 -20.05 -14.53
N ASP A 69 -4.57 -20.09 -15.09
CA ASP A 69 -4.25 -19.42 -16.35
C ASP A 69 -4.90 -20.11 -17.56
N GLU A 70 -4.66 -19.59 -18.76
CA GLU A 70 -5.21 -20.14 -20.02
C GLU A 70 -4.74 -21.58 -20.30
N THR A 71 -3.66 -22.05 -19.65
CA THR A 71 -3.17 -23.43 -19.75
C THR A 71 -3.82 -24.37 -18.73
N GLY A 72 -4.65 -23.82 -17.82
CA GLY A 72 -5.26 -24.55 -16.72
C GLY A 72 -4.35 -24.67 -15.49
N ARG A 73 -3.21 -23.97 -15.44
CA ARG A 73 -2.29 -24.00 -14.30
C ARG A 73 -2.72 -22.96 -13.26
N LEU A 74 -2.97 -23.42 -12.03
CA LEU A 74 -3.15 -22.55 -10.87
C LEU A 74 -1.80 -22.31 -10.20
N VAL A 75 -1.38 -21.05 -10.12
CA VAL A 75 -0.20 -20.61 -9.35
C VAL A 75 -0.70 -19.95 -8.07
N LEU A 76 -0.14 -20.35 -6.93
CA LEU A 76 -0.49 -19.82 -5.62
C LEU A 76 0.78 -19.29 -4.94
N PRO A 77 0.69 -18.20 -4.17
CA PRO A 77 1.78 -17.76 -3.33
C PRO A 77 2.00 -18.73 -2.15
N ARG A 78 3.17 -18.66 -1.52
CA ARG A 78 3.46 -19.38 -0.28
C ARG A 78 3.09 -18.53 0.93
N GLN A 79 2.54 -19.16 1.96
CA GLN A 79 2.13 -18.48 3.20
C GLN A 79 3.35 -18.17 4.07
N GLN A 80 3.45 -16.92 4.57
CA GLN A 80 4.36 -16.51 5.64
C GLN A 80 3.58 -15.97 6.87
N VAL A 81 4.25 -15.47 7.93
CA VAL A 81 3.59 -15.08 9.20
C VAL A 81 2.54 -13.97 9.05
N SER A 82 2.84 -12.95 8.23
CA SER A 82 1.94 -11.82 7.94
C SER A 82 2.04 -11.32 6.49
N SER A 83 2.69 -12.09 5.62
CA SER A 83 2.99 -11.80 4.23
C SER A 83 2.76 -13.03 3.34
N LEU A 84 2.88 -12.83 2.03
CA LEU A 84 2.83 -13.88 1.02
C LEU A 84 4.11 -13.80 0.17
N ASP A 85 4.68 -14.97 -0.14
CA ASP A 85 5.82 -15.13 -1.03
C ASP A 85 5.35 -15.50 -2.44
N TRP A 86 5.85 -14.76 -3.43
CA TRP A 86 5.43 -14.83 -4.83
C TRP A 86 6.48 -15.45 -5.76
N SER A 87 7.53 -16.07 -5.20
CA SER A 87 8.66 -16.66 -5.93
C SER A 87 8.26 -17.77 -6.93
N ASP A 88 7.14 -18.45 -6.71
CA ASP A 88 6.64 -19.52 -7.61
C ASP A 88 6.01 -19.00 -8.92
N GLY A 89 6.02 -17.67 -9.13
CA GLY A 89 5.57 -16.98 -10.34
C GLY A 89 4.35 -16.08 -10.11
N ARG A 90 4.04 -15.24 -11.10
CA ARG A 90 2.93 -14.27 -11.01
C ARG A 90 1.57 -14.98 -11.21
N PRO A 91 0.70 -15.02 -10.19
CA PRO A 91 -0.58 -15.70 -10.32
C PRO A 91 -1.62 -14.86 -11.06
N VAL A 92 -2.58 -15.52 -11.69
CA VAL A 92 -3.78 -14.87 -12.22
C VAL A 92 -4.73 -14.62 -11.06
N ALA A 93 -4.79 -13.38 -10.58
CA ALA A 93 -5.63 -13.00 -9.45
C ALA A 93 -6.53 -11.81 -9.77
N LYS A 94 -7.68 -11.73 -9.10
CA LYS A 94 -8.60 -10.58 -9.12
C LYS A 94 -9.06 -10.26 -7.71
N ASP A 95 -9.26 -8.98 -7.43
CA ASP A 95 -9.76 -8.52 -6.14
C ASP A 95 -11.29 -8.60 -6.11
N TYR A 96 -11.84 -9.18 -5.04
CA TYR A 96 -13.28 -9.36 -4.84
C TYR A 96 -13.69 -8.92 -3.44
N THR A 97 -14.79 -8.18 -3.34
CA THR A 97 -15.37 -7.76 -2.07
C THR A 97 -16.25 -8.86 -1.47
N PRO A 98 -16.01 -9.29 -0.22
CA PRO A 98 -16.97 -10.12 0.51
C PRO A 98 -18.29 -9.38 0.71
N VAL A 99 -19.39 -9.95 0.19
CA VAL A 99 -20.74 -9.38 0.33
C VAL A 99 -21.28 -9.63 1.74
N ARG A 100 -21.01 -10.81 2.27
CA ARG A 100 -21.43 -11.26 3.60
C ARG A 100 -20.40 -12.24 4.14
N HIS A 101 -20.08 -12.14 5.42
CA HIS A 101 -19.33 -13.16 6.15
C HIS A 101 -20.14 -13.56 7.40
N ASP A 102 -20.42 -14.86 7.53
CA ASP A 102 -21.17 -15.45 8.63
C ASP A 102 -20.27 -16.47 9.35
N PRO A 103 -19.52 -16.02 10.39
CA PRO A 103 -18.56 -16.87 11.07
C PRO A 103 -19.24 -18.03 11.83
N GLU A 104 -20.49 -17.85 12.29
CA GLU A 104 -21.22 -18.92 12.98
C GLU A 104 -21.57 -20.08 12.03
N LYS A 105 -21.88 -19.78 10.77
CA LYS A 105 -22.12 -20.80 9.74
C LYS A 105 -20.85 -21.25 9.02
N GLY A 106 -19.76 -20.52 9.15
CA GLY A 106 -18.55 -20.72 8.35
C GLY A 106 -18.82 -20.51 6.86
N GLU A 107 -19.52 -19.42 6.53
CA GLU A 107 -19.90 -19.08 5.15
C GLU A 107 -19.48 -17.66 4.79
N ILE A 108 -19.04 -17.48 3.53
CA ILE A 108 -18.72 -16.18 2.96
C ILE A 108 -19.28 -16.09 1.54
N ASP A 109 -19.88 -14.96 1.19
CA ASP A 109 -20.53 -14.73 -0.09
C ASP A 109 -19.74 -13.75 -0.96
N PHE A 110 -19.60 -14.08 -2.24
CA PHE A 110 -18.97 -13.23 -3.25
C PHE A 110 -19.84 -13.11 -4.48
N ASP A 111 -19.90 -11.90 -5.04
CA ASP A 111 -20.68 -11.56 -6.22
C ASP A 111 -19.77 -11.33 -7.42
N PHE A 112 -20.11 -11.96 -8.54
CA PHE A 112 -19.39 -11.93 -9.80
C PHE A 112 -20.28 -11.31 -10.88
N VAL A 113 -19.81 -10.21 -11.46
CA VAL A 113 -20.45 -9.62 -12.65
C VAL A 113 -20.36 -10.60 -13.80
N ARG A 114 -21.51 -10.87 -14.41
CA ARG A 114 -21.65 -11.82 -15.51
C ARG A 114 -21.41 -11.09 -16.82
N HIS A 115 -20.36 -11.47 -17.53
CA HIS A 115 -20.07 -10.98 -18.87
C HIS A 115 -19.30 -12.03 -19.69
N ASP A 116 -19.36 -11.89 -21.00
CA ASP A 116 -18.58 -12.74 -21.90
C ASP A 116 -17.09 -12.42 -21.77
N GLY A 117 -16.27 -13.47 -21.72
CA GLY A 117 -14.83 -13.36 -21.54
C GLY A 117 -14.41 -13.05 -20.11
N GLY A 118 -13.10 -13.10 -19.85
CA GLY A 118 -12.52 -12.86 -18.52
C GLY A 118 -12.50 -14.11 -17.64
N VAL A 119 -11.35 -14.32 -16.99
CA VAL A 119 -11.06 -15.53 -16.21
C VAL A 119 -12.03 -15.74 -15.05
N ALA A 120 -12.40 -14.67 -14.34
CA ALA A 120 -13.19 -14.77 -13.13
C ALA A 120 -14.70 -14.94 -13.42
N SER A 121 -15.26 -14.20 -14.38
CA SER A 121 -16.63 -14.40 -14.87
C SER A 121 -16.82 -15.82 -15.39
N THR A 122 -15.88 -16.29 -16.24
CA THR A 122 -15.91 -17.66 -16.80
C THR A 122 -15.81 -18.72 -15.71
N TRP A 123 -14.93 -18.55 -14.72
CA TRP A 123 -14.83 -19.47 -13.59
C TRP A 123 -16.13 -19.50 -12.78
N ALA A 124 -16.69 -18.34 -12.43
CA ALA A 124 -17.90 -18.25 -11.61
C ALA A 124 -19.14 -18.85 -12.29
N GLU A 125 -19.30 -18.67 -13.61
CA GLU A 125 -20.39 -19.29 -14.37
C GLU A 125 -20.33 -20.82 -14.34
N ASN A 126 -19.12 -21.39 -14.33
CA ASN A 126 -18.91 -22.84 -14.34
C ASN A 126 -18.82 -23.45 -12.94
N ALA A 127 -18.63 -22.65 -11.90
CA ALA A 127 -18.50 -23.11 -10.52
C ALA A 127 -19.77 -23.83 -10.04
N VAL A 128 -19.57 -25.02 -9.48
CA VAL A 128 -20.62 -25.86 -8.87
C VAL A 128 -20.28 -26.22 -7.42
N PRO A 129 -21.28 -26.55 -6.59
CA PRO A 129 -21.01 -27.01 -5.23
C PRO A 129 -20.02 -28.18 -5.18
N GLY A 130 -18.97 -28.02 -4.38
CA GLY A 130 -17.85 -28.97 -4.27
C GLY A 130 -16.55 -28.50 -4.92
N ASP A 131 -16.58 -27.50 -5.80
CA ASP A 131 -15.36 -26.95 -6.41
C ASP A 131 -14.49 -26.22 -5.38
N SER A 132 -13.17 -26.23 -5.58
CA SER A 132 -12.21 -25.50 -4.76
C SER A 132 -12.05 -24.06 -5.24
N ALA A 133 -11.89 -23.15 -4.28
CA ALA A 133 -11.63 -21.73 -4.50
C ALA A 133 -10.50 -21.27 -3.58
N TRP A 134 -9.57 -20.47 -4.10
CA TRP A 134 -8.44 -19.95 -3.35
C TRP A 134 -8.56 -18.45 -3.18
N ILE A 135 -8.48 -17.99 -1.93
CA ILE A 135 -8.50 -16.56 -1.61
C ILE A 135 -7.33 -16.17 -0.72
N ALA A 136 -6.88 -14.91 -0.79
CA ALA A 136 -5.97 -14.32 0.19
C ALA A 136 -6.45 -12.95 0.69
N GLY A 137 -6.44 -12.77 2.01
CA GLY A 137 -6.87 -11.54 2.69
C GLY A 137 -8.26 -11.66 3.36
N PRO A 138 -8.91 -10.53 3.66
CA PRO A 138 -8.41 -9.15 3.51
C PRO A 138 -7.17 -8.88 4.39
N LYS A 139 -6.29 -7.97 3.94
CA LYS A 139 -5.10 -7.56 4.72
C LYS A 139 -5.34 -6.34 5.60
N MET A 140 -6.43 -5.62 5.34
CA MET A 140 -6.87 -4.48 6.13
C MET A 140 -8.37 -4.29 5.97
N SER A 141 -8.95 -3.54 6.89
CA SER A 141 -10.32 -3.02 6.81
C SER A 141 -10.36 -1.54 7.14
N HIS A 142 -11.21 -0.82 6.44
CA HIS A 142 -11.49 0.60 6.68
C HIS A 142 -12.87 0.75 7.32
N SER A 143 -12.96 1.49 8.41
CA SER A 143 -14.22 1.77 9.10
C SER A 143 -15.17 2.68 8.30
N HIS A 144 -16.38 2.84 8.81
CA HIS A 144 -17.33 3.86 8.32
C HIS A 144 -16.70 5.26 8.52
N PRO A 145 -16.84 6.19 7.55
CA PRO A 145 -16.29 7.54 7.68
C PRO A 145 -16.91 8.30 8.85
N GLU A 146 -16.07 8.90 9.67
CA GLU A 146 -16.49 9.76 10.78
C GLU A 146 -16.51 11.24 10.37
N GLY A 147 -17.38 12.02 11.01
CA GLY A 147 -17.47 13.48 10.79
C GLY A 147 -18.15 13.92 9.49
N ALA A 148 -18.72 13.00 8.72
CA ALA A 148 -19.56 13.32 7.56
C ALA A 148 -21.03 13.50 7.95
N ASP A 149 -21.65 14.58 7.48
CA ASP A 149 -23.09 14.85 7.67
C ASP A 149 -23.96 14.00 6.72
N TRP A 150 -23.40 13.59 5.57
CA TRP A 150 -24.03 12.69 4.61
C TRP A 150 -23.00 12.01 3.70
N ILE A 151 -23.42 10.93 3.04
CA ILE A 151 -22.58 10.08 2.21
C ILE A 151 -23.02 10.16 0.75
N LEU A 152 -22.06 10.33 -0.16
CA LEU A 152 -22.25 10.12 -1.59
C LEU A 152 -21.63 8.77 -1.97
N VAL A 153 -22.43 7.88 -2.55
CA VAL A 153 -21.99 6.55 -3.01
C VAL A 153 -22.23 6.47 -4.51
N VAL A 154 -21.21 6.15 -5.28
CA VAL A 154 -21.30 6.08 -6.74
C VAL A 154 -20.59 4.84 -7.25
N GLY A 155 -21.23 4.07 -8.12
CA GLY A 155 -20.50 3.01 -8.82
C GLY A 155 -21.26 2.30 -9.91
N ASP A 156 -20.54 1.44 -10.63
CA ASP A 156 -21.13 0.51 -11.60
C ASP A 156 -21.45 -0.85 -10.95
N GLU A 157 -21.91 -1.81 -11.74
CA GLU A 157 -22.28 -3.13 -11.22
C GLU A 157 -21.14 -3.88 -10.51
N THR A 158 -19.86 -3.54 -10.77
CA THR A 158 -18.72 -4.16 -10.07
C THR A 158 -18.58 -3.66 -8.63
N ALA A 159 -19.11 -2.47 -8.33
CA ALA A 159 -19.13 -1.87 -6.99
C ALA A 159 -20.34 -2.29 -6.15
N LEU A 160 -21.37 -2.89 -6.76
CA LEU A 160 -22.59 -3.36 -6.07
C LEU A 160 -22.35 -4.21 -4.82
N PRO A 161 -21.37 -5.14 -4.79
CA PRO A 161 -21.06 -5.91 -3.59
C PRO A 161 -20.73 -5.02 -2.37
N ALA A 162 -19.85 -4.03 -2.57
CA ALA A 162 -19.45 -3.09 -1.53
C ALA A 162 -20.60 -2.13 -1.17
N ILE A 163 -21.33 -1.61 -2.17
CA ILE A 163 -22.46 -0.71 -1.96
C ILE A 163 -23.57 -1.39 -1.16
N GLY A 164 -23.95 -2.61 -1.54
CA GLY A 164 -24.99 -3.38 -0.87
C GLY A 164 -24.64 -3.75 0.55
N ARG A 165 -23.39 -4.18 0.77
CA ARG A 165 -22.87 -4.43 2.12
C ARG A 165 -22.88 -3.18 2.97
N TRP A 166 -22.38 -2.06 2.43
CA TRP A 166 -22.33 -0.81 3.18
C TRP A 166 -23.71 -0.32 3.57
N LEU A 167 -24.67 -0.35 2.64
CA LEU A 167 -26.06 0.05 2.91
C LEU A 167 -26.73 -0.82 3.97
N ALA A 168 -26.44 -2.13 3.99
CA ALA A 168 -26.98 -3.05 4.98
C ALA A 168 -26.39 -2.82 6.38
N GLU A 169 -25.11 -2.43 6.45
CA GLU A 169 -24.36 -2.17 7.68
C GLU A 169 -24.42 -0.70 8.13
N MET A 170 -24.92 0.21 7.28
CA MET A 170 -24.91 1.66 7.52
C MET A 170 -25.69 2.02 8.78
N PRO A 171 -25.17 2.96 9.61
CA PRO A 171 -25.90 3.42 10.79
C PRO A 171 -27.30 3.95 10.44
N GLU A 172 -28.26 3.70 11.33
CA GLU A 172 -29.64 4.15 11.15
C GLU A 172 -29.70 5.68 11.07
N GLY A 173 -30.43 6.20 10.08
CA GLY A 173 -30.59 7.63 9.86
C GLY A 173 -29.41 8.33 9.18
N THR A 174 -28.34 7.61 8.80
CA THR A 174 -27.29 8.18 7.93
C THR A 174 -27.92 8.64 6.62
N LYS A 175 -27.68 9.89 6.21
CA LYS A 175 -28.17 10.40 4.94
C LYS A 175 -27.24 9.93 3.82
N ALA A 176 -27.80 9.28 2.80
CA ALA A 176 -27.02 8.80 1.66
C ALA A 176 -27.67 9.15 0.32
N ARG A 177 -26.83 9.50 -0.65
CA ARG A 177 -27.18 9.56 -2.07
C ARG A 177 -26.40 8.48 -2.79
N VAL A 178 -27.08 7.52 -3.40
CA VAL A 178 -26.47 6.34 -4.02
C VAL A 178 -26.80 6.33 -5.50
N PHE A 179 -25.78 6.32 -6.35
CA PHE A 179 -25.92 6.21 -7.80
C PHE A 179 -25.30 4.90 -8.27
N VAL A 180 -26.11 4.03 -8.87
CA VAL A 180 -25.64 2.74 -9.35
C VAL A 180 -25.93 2.59 -10.84
N GLU A 181 -24.88 2.44 -11.64
CA GLU A 181 -25.00 2.08 -13.05
C GLU A 181 -25.06 0.56 -13.22
N VAL A 182 -25.99 0.07 -14.04
CA VAL A 182 -26.12 -1.34 -14.41
C VAL A 182 -26.40 -1.48 -15.91
N GLY A 183 -26.09 -2.67 -16.46
CA GLY A 183 -26.32 -2.95 -17.88
C GLY A 183 -27.78 -2.78 -18.32
N GLU A 184 -28.70 -3.33 -17.54
CA GLU A 184 -30.14 -3.36 -17.82
C GLU A 184 -30.96 -3.13 -16.54
N ASP A 185 -32.19 -2.66 -16.67
CA ASP A 185 -33.11 -2.44 -15.54
C ASP A 185 -33.36 -3.74 -14.73
N SER A 186 -33.33 -4.90 -15.39
CA SER A 186 -33.46 -6.21 -14.76
C SER A 186 -32.27 -6.63 -13.90
N HIS A 187 -31.15 -5.91 -13.97
CA HIS A 187 -29.94 -6.18 -13.18
C HIS A 187 -29.96 -5.49 -11.80
N ARG A 188 -31.01 -4.72 -11.49
CA ARG A 188 -31.18 -4.06 -10.19
C ARG A 188 -31.34 -5.11 -9.08
N GLN A 189 -30.62 -4.91 -7.98
CA GLN A 189 -30.67 -5.76 -6.79
C GLN A 189 -31.51 -5.10 -5.69
N GLU A 190 -32.06 -5.91 -4.79
CA GLU A 190 -32.58 -5.37 -3.53
C GLU A 190 -31.41 -4.96 -2.64
N LEU A 191 -31.38 -3.69 -2.23
CA LEU A 191 -30.35 -3.13 -1.36
C LEU A 191 -30.98 -2.77 -0.01
N PRO A 192 -31.02 -3.69 0.96
CA PRO A 192 -31.62 -3.43 2.26
C PRO A 192 -30.81 -2.35 3.00
N THR A 193 -31.49 -1.42 3.66
CA THR A 193 -30.83 -0.37 4.44
C THR A 193 -31.72 0.17 5.55
N LYS A 194 -31.07 0.65 6.62
CA LYS A 194 -31.69 1.46 7.69
C LYS A 194 -31.31 2.95 7.58
N ALA A 195 -30.48 3.29 6.60
CA ALA A 195 -30.08 4.66 6.31
C ALA A 195 -31.25 5.43 5.65
N ASP A 196 -31.20 6.76 5.74
CA ASP A 196 -32.02 7.65 4.92
C ASP A 196 -31.37 7.79 3.54
N ALA A 197 -31.40 6.69 2.78
CA ALA A 197 -30.72 6.55 1.49
C ALA A 197 -31.67 6.76 0.31
N GLU A 198 -31.31 7.68 -0.58
CA GLU A 198 -31.91 7.78 -1.92
C GLU A 198 -31.05 7.01 -2.92
N ILE A 199 -31.60 5.92 -3.46
CA ILE A 199 -30.91 5.05 -4.40
C ILE A 199 -31.44 5.31 -5.82
N VAL A 200 -30.56 5.81 -6.68
CA VAL A 200 -30.81 6.11 -8.08
C VAL A 200 -30.13 5.05 -8.95
N TRP A 201 -30.95 4.28 -9.65
CA TRP A 201 -30.48 3.28 -10.60
C TRP A 201 -30.42 3.85 -12.01
N ILE A 202 -29.28 3.64 -12.67
CA ILE A 202 -28.97 4.14 -14.00
C ILE A 202 -28.79 2.91 -14.88
N SER A 203 -29.62 2.76 -15.90
CA SER A 203 -29.47 1.67 -16.87
C SER A 203 -28.75 2.16 -18.12
N ARG A 204 -27.74 1.40 -18.55
CA ARG A 204 -27.08 1.60 -19.84
C ARG A 204 -27.96 1.21 -21.03
N ASN A 205 -29.11 0.56 -20.81
CA ASN A 205 -30.02 0.03 -21.84
C ASN A 205 -29.26 -0.79 -22.91
N GLY A 206 -28.36 -1.66 -22.45
CA GLY A 206 -27.57 -2.55 -23.31
C GLY A 206 -26.31 -1.91 -23.91
N ALA A 207 -26.02 -0.64 -23.66
CA ALA A 207 -24.72 -0.07 -24.02
C ALA A 207 -23.59 -0.80 -23.26
N PRO A 208 -22.43 -1.06 -23.90
CA PRO A 208 -21.36 -1.81 -23.24
C PRO A 208 -20.83 -1.08 -22.00
N ALA A 209 -20.40 -1.83 -21.00
CA ALA A 209 -19.84 -1.26 -19.77
C ALA A 209 -18.62 -0.36 -20.07
N GLY A 210 -18.48 0.73 -19.32
CA GLY A 210 -17.36 1.67 -19.47
C GLY A 210 -17.41 2.55 -20.74
N THR A 211 -18.53 2.57 -21.49
CA THR A 211 -18.65 3.40 -22.71
C THR A 211 -19.55 4.63 -22.56
N THR A 212 -20.22 4.79 -21.43
CA THR A 212 -21.19 5.86 -21.22
C THR A 212 -20.72 6.82 -20.14
N ASP A 213 -21.27 8.03 -20.14
CA ASP A 213 -21.07 9.06 -19.12
C ASP A 213 -22.31 9.23 -18.22
N LEU A 214 -23.23 8.27 -18.25
CA LEU A 214 -24.52 8.35 -17.55
C LEU A 214 -24.35 8.52 -16.04
N LEU A 215 -23.39 7.80 -15.46
CA LEU A 215 -23.07 7.90 -14.04
C LEU A 215 -22.54 9.30 -13.67
N GLU A 216 -21.66 9.89 -14.49
CA GLU A 216 -21.19 11.27 -14.31
C GLU A 216 -22.35 12.27 -14.42
N GLN A 217 -23.18 12.15 -15.45
CA GLN A 217 -24.32 13.04 -15.66
C GLN A 217 -25.30 13.01 -14.47
N ALA A 218 -25.58 11.83 -13.92
CA ALA A 218 -26.46 11.66 -12.78
C ALA A 218 -25.90 12.35 -11.52
N VAL A 219 -24.61 12.15 -11.22
CA VAL A 219 -23.95 12.80 -10.07
C VAL A 219 -23.95 14.33 -10.22
N ARG A 220 -23.68 14.84 -11.42
CA ARG A 220 -23.70 16.29 -11.69
C ARG A 220 -25.09 16.91 -11.54
N ALA A 221 -26.13 16.17 -11.91
CA ALA A 221 -27.52 16.61 -11.81
C ALA A 221 -28.11 16.50 -10.39
N ALA A 222 -27.44 15.78 -9.49
CA ALA A 222 -27.91 15.52 -8.14
C ALA A 222 -28.01 16.80 -7.30
N GLU A 223 -29.03 16.86 -6.44
CA GLU A 223 -29.11 17.86 -5.38
C GLU A 223 -28.05 17.58 -4.30
N TRP A 224 -27.23 18.59 -4.01
CA TRP A 224 -26.20 18.49 -2.97
C TRP A 224 -26.80 18.80 -1.60
N LEU A 225 -26.62 17.89 -0.64
CA LEU A 225 -27.11 18.11 0.72
C LEU A 225 -26.18 19.07 1.47
N PRO A 226 -26.71 19.87 2.42
CA PRO A 226 -25.89 20.74 3.25
C PRO A 226 -25.02 19.92 4.20
N GLY A 227 -23.85 20.48 4.56
CA GLY A 227 -22.90 19.87 5.48
C GLY A 227 -21.71 19.21 4.77
N THR A 228 -20.95 18.47 5.57
CA THR A 228 -19.73 17.75 5.18
C THR A 228 -20.09 16.45 4.49
N VAL A 229 -19.54 16.20 3.30
CA VAL A 229 -19.82 14.99 2.51
C VAL A 229 -18.62 14.05 2.52
N PHE A 230 -18.84 12.76 2.75
CA PHE A 230 -17.87 11.75 2.38
C PHE A 230 -18.29 11.09 1.07
N ALA A 231 -17.44 11.10 0.06
CA ALA A 231 -17.71 10.52 -1.25
C ALA A 231 -16.93 9.23 -1.47
N TRP A 232 -17.63 8.13 -1.67
CA TRP A 232 -17.05 6.84 -2.08
C TRP A 232 -17.49 6.51 -3.51
N VAL A 233 -16.51 6.26 -4.38
CA VAL A 233 -16.74 6.06 -5.82
C VAL A 233 -15.93 4.86 -6.30
N ALA A 234 -16.57 3.89 -6.94
CA ALA A 234 -15.88 2.73 -7.50
C ALA A 234 -16.49 2.23 -8.80
N GLY A 235 -15.66 1.76 -9.74
CA GLY A 235 -16.13 1.28 -11.04
C GLY A 235 -15.03 1.33 -12.11
N GLU A 236 -15.41 1.51 -13.37
CA GLU A 236 -14.47 1.59 -14.49
C GLU A 236 -13.58 2.83 -14.40
N ALA A 237 -12.26 2.64 -14.31
CA ALA A 237 -11.30 3.67 -13.95
C ALA A 237 -11.38 4.95 -14.82
N VAL A 238 -11.59 4.81 -16.14
CA VAL A 238 -11.66 5.97 -17.05
C VAL A 238 -12.97 6.74 -16.87
N THR A 239 -14.10 6.05 -16.69
CA THR A 239 -15.40 6.71 -16.48
C THR A 239 -15.46 7.53 -15.18
N LEU A 240 -14.67 7.16 -14.16
CA LEU A 240 -14.65 7.87 -12.88
C LEU A 240 -13.97 9.24 -12.93
N LYS A 241 -13.14 9.53 -13.95
CA LYS A 241 -12.37 10.78 -14.03
C LYS A 241 -13.24 12.03 -14.04
N GLY A 242 -14.35 11.99 -14.78
CA GLY A 242 -15.30 13.10 -14.83
C GLY A 242 -15.94 13.40 -13.47
N ILE A 243 -16.23 12.34 -12.71
CA ILE A 243 -16.76 12.41 -11.34
C ILE A 243 -15.68 12.96 -10.39
N ARG A 244 -14.46 12.42 -10.42
CA ARG A 244 -13.31 12.89 -9.62
C ARG A 244 -13.10 14.39 -9.79
N ARG A 245 -13.03 14.87 -11.04
CA ARG A 245 -12.89 16.30 -11.36
C ARG A 245 -14.06 17.14 -10.87
N HIS A 246 -15.30 16.64 -11.00
CA HIS A 246 -16.49 17.34 -10.48
C HIS A 246 -16.39 17.52 -8.95
N LEU A 247 -16.04 16.46 -8.23
CA LEU A 247 -15.89 16.48 -6.77
C LEU A 247 -14.77 17.43 -6.32
N ALA A 248 -13.59 17.34 -6.94
CA ALA A 248 -12.41 18.11 -6.54
C ALA A 248 -12.50 19.59 -6.93
N THR A 249 -12.95 19.91 -8.15
CA THR A 249 -12.87 21.28 -8.70
C THR A 249 -14.16 22.06 -8.51
N GLU A 250 -15.30 21.45 -8.80
CA GLU A 250 -16.59 22.14 -8.81
C GLU A 250 -17.28 22.10 -7.45
N ARG A 251 -17.22 20.95 -6.77
CA ARG A 251 -17.76 20.77 -5.41
C ARG A 251 -16.74 21.05 -4.31
N GLN A 252 -15.46 21.09 -4.65
CA GLN A 252 -14.37 21.36 -3.71
C GLN A 252 -14.38 20.43 -2.48
N VAL A 253 -14.77 19.17 -2.70
CA VAL A 253 -14.73 18.15 -1.64
C VAL A 253 -13.26 17.91 -1.28
N PRO A 254 -12.87 18.01 0.01
CA PRO A 254 -11.50 17.74 0.42
C PRO A 254 -11.08 16.33 0.04
N ARG A 255 -9.81 16.14 -0.34
CA ARG A 255 -9.30 14.85 -0.83
C ARG A 255 -9.44 13.75 0.22
N GLU A 256 -9.20 14.07 1.48
CA GLU A 256 -9.39 13.19 2.63
C GLU A 256 -10.85 12.73 2.80
N GLN A 257 -11.83 13.47 2.27
CA GLN A 257 -13.25 13.10 2.27
C GLN A 257 -13.69 12.36 1.00
N THR A 258 -12.74 11.93 0.18
CA THR A 258 -13.00 11.17 -1.03
C THR A 258 -12.25 9.85 -1.02
N HIS A 259 -12.90 8.77 -1.44
CA HIS A 259 -12.29 7.50 -1.77
C HIS A 259 -12.79 7.09 -3.16
N ILE A 260 -11.91 7.18 -4.16
CA ILE A 260 -12.25 6.92 -5.56
C ILE A 260 -11.31 5.86 -6.13
N THR A 261 -11.84 4.68 -6.45
CA THR A 261 -11.06 3.50 -6.80
C THR A 261 -11.54 2.87 -8.11
N GLY A 262 -10.62 2.73 -9.08
CA GLY A 262 -10.90 1.99 -10.32
C GLY A 262 -10.87 0.48 -10.06
N TYR A 263 -12.03 -0.18 -10.08
CA TYR A 263 -12.12 -1.64 -9.87
C TYR A 263 -11.70 -2.43 -11.11
N TRP A 264 -11.91 -1.83 -12.27
CA TRP A 264 -11.52 -2.42 -13.54
C TRP A 264 -11.21 -1.31 -14.54
N ARG A 265 -10.48 -1.65 -15.59
CA ARG A 265 -10.20 -0.77 -16.71
C ARG A 265 -10.55 -1.50 -17.98
N ARG A 266 -11.31 -0.86 -18.87
CA ARG A 266 -11.59 -1.41 -20.19
C ARG A 266 -10.30 -1.39 -21.01
N THR A 267 -9.74 -2.57 -21.31
CA THR A 267 -8.64 -2.70 -22.25
C THR A 267 -9.16 -2.61 -23.69
N ALA A 268 -8.47 -1.83 -24.54
CA ALA A 268 -8.59 -2.02 -25.99
C ALA A 268 -8.07 -3.43 -26.33
N PRO A 269 -8.64 -4.12 -27.33
CA PRO A 269 -8.16 -5.45 -27.70
C PRO A 269 -6.65 -5.38 -28.00
N ALA A 270 -5.88 -6.20 -27.28
CA ALA A 270 -4.45 -6.33 -27.51
C ALA A 270 -4.20 -6.72 -28.97
N VAL A 271 -3.28 -6.04 -29.64
CA VAL A 271 -2.73 -6.54 -30.91
C VAL A 271 -1.96 -7.81 -30.56
N PRO A 272 -2.30 -8.98 -31.11
CA PRO A 272 -1.58 -10.21 -30.81
C PRO A 272 -0.16 -10.08 -31.37
N VAL A 273 0.85 -10.14 -30.50
CA VAL A 273 2.21 -10.45 -30.92
C VAL A 273 2.24 -11.95 -31.20
N ALA A 274 2.45 -12.31 -32.46
CA ALA A 274 2.51 -13.70 -32.87
C ALA A 274 3.77 -14.36 -32.28
N SER A 275 3.57 -15.36 -31.43
CA SER A 275 4.61 -16.32 -31.04
C SER A 275 4.40 -17.61 -31.83
N ASP A 276 5.38 -18.00 -32.64
CA ASP A 276 5.40 -19.25 -33.38
C ASP A 276 6.07 -20.36 -32.54
N PRO A 277 5.57 -21.61 -32.47
CA PRO A 277 6.10 -22.62 -31.57
C PRO A 277 7.05 -23.64 -32.24
N ALA A 278 7.97 -24.12 -31.41
CA ALA A 278 8.62 -25.43 -31.37
C ALA A 278 9.76 -25.77 -32.35
N SER A 279 10.93 -26.03 -31.74
CA SER A 279 11.66 -27.29 -31.94
C SER A 279 12.45 -27.65 -30.68
N ALA A 280 12.48 -28.95 -30.37
CA ALA A 280 13.31 -29.54 -29.34
C ALA A 280 14.50 -30.22 -30.03
N GLU A 281 15.74 -29.94 -29.61
CA GLU A 281 16.89 -30.85 -29.78
C GLU A 281 18.13 -30.35 -29.01
N GLU A 282 18.71 -31.29 -28.23
CA GLU A 282 20.11 -31.43 -27.77
C GLU A 282 20.81 -30.32 -26.95
N PRO A 283 21.81 -30.68 -26.08
CA PRO A 283 22.32 -29.78 -25.05
C PRO A 283 23.22 -28.69 -25.66
N PRO A 284 23.15 -27.42 -25.20
CA PRO A 284 23.72 -26.32 -25.95
C PRO A 284 25.26 -26.27 -25.86
N GLU A 285 25.90 -26.24 -27.02
CA GLU A 285 27.12 -25.45 -27.21
C GLU A 285 26.80 -23.96 -27.03
N ALA A 286 27.77 -23.17 -26.55
CA ALA A 286 27.57 -21.75 -26.27
C ALA A 286 26.96 -21.00 -27.46
N PRO A 287 25.95 -20.12 -27.24
CA PRO A 287 25.23 -19.47 -28.31
C PRO A 287 26.16 -18.58 -29.13
N VAL A 288 26.03 -18.65 -30.46
CA VAL A 288 26.64 -17.70 -31.40
C VAL A 288 25.79 -16.43 -31.35
N VAL A 289 26.34 -15.36 -30.77
CA VAL A 289 25.70 -14.03 -30.71
C VAL A 289 25.49 -13.51 -32.13
N THR A 290 24.26 -13.13 -32.49
CA THR A 290 23.92 -12.53 -33.79
C THR A 290 23.99 -11.00 -33.75
N GLU A 291 24.08 -10.33 -34.91
CA GLU A 291 24.02 -8.85 -34.98
C GLU A 291 22.69 -8.30 -34.39
N GLU A 292 21.58 -9.03 -34.55
CA GLU A 292 20.28 -8.67 -33.95
C GLU A 292 20.29 -8.77 -32.41
N ASP A 293 21.01 -9.76 -31.84
CA ASP A 293 21.21 -9.87 -30.40
C ASP A 293 22.10 -8.74 -29.84
N GLU A 294 23.10 -8.29 -30.63
CA GLU A 294 23.98 -7.17 -30.25
C GLU A 294 23.23 -5.84 -30.23
N ASP A 295 22.38 -5.58 -31.23
CA ASP A 295 21.55 -4.36 -31.31
C ASP A 295 20.51 -4.32 -30.18
N ALA A 296 19.83 -5.44 -29.90
CA ALA A 296 18.89 -5.53 -28.78
C ALA A 296 19.56 -5.34 -27.41
N ALA A 297 20.77 -5.91 -27.22
CA ALA A 297 21.55 -5.70 -26.01
C ALA A 297 22.02 -4.25 -25.87
N HIS A 298 22.38 -3.60 -26.97
CA HIS A 298 22.76 -2.18 -26.99
C HIS A 298 21.58 -1.29 -26.59
N GLU A 299 20.40 -1.52 -27.17
CA GLU A 299 19.17 -0.77 -26.84
C GLU A 299 18.79 -0.97 -25.38
N ARG A 300 18.83 -2.21 -24.88
CA ARG A 300 18.57 -2.49 -23.47
C ARG A 300 19.55 -1.81 -22.53
N LEU A 301 20.84 -1.76 -22.89
CA LEU A 301 21.84 -1.06 -22.09
C LEU A 301 21.59 0.46 -22.10
N HIS A 302 21.17 1.00 -23.24
CA HIS A 302 20.81 2.41 -23.36
C HIS A 302 19.62 2.75 -22.44
N GLU A 303 18.54 1.96 -22.47
CA GLU A 303 17.40 2.12 -21.55
C GLU A 303 17.81 2.07 -20.08
N LEU A 304 18.64 1.10 -19.70
CA LEU A 304 19.09 0.91 -18.31
C LEU A 304 20.00 2.05 -17.82
N THR A 305 20.57 2.84 -18.72
CA THR A 305 21.51 3.92 -18.39
C THR A 305 20.93 5.32 -18.64
N ASP A 306 19.71 5.42 -19.18
CA ASP A 306 19.07 6.70 -19.41
C ASP A 306 18.54 7.30 -18.10
N LEU A 307 19.12 8.44 -17.72
CA LEU A 307 18.72 9.19 -16.54
C LEU A 307 17.66 10.26 -16.86
N ALA A 308 17.44 10.58 -18.13
CA ALA A 308 16.55 11.69 -18.49
C ALA A 308 15.08 11.44 -18.09
N PRO A 309 14.48 10.25 -18.35
CA PRO A 309 13.10 9.99 -17.94
C PRO A 309 12.86 10.14 -16.43
N PRO A 310 13.62 9.48 -15.52
CA PRO A 310 13.35 9.58 -14.09
C PRO A 310 13.51 11.02 -13.55
N TYR A 311 14.52 11.78 -13.98
CA TYR A 311 14.65 13.18 -13.55
C TYR A 311 13.56 14.09 -14.13
N ALA A 312 13.12 13.85 -15.37
CA ALA A 312 12.02 14.61 -15.97
C ALA A 312 10.70 14.38 -15.23
N ILE A 313 10.38 13.12 -14.91
CA ILE A 313 9.19 12.74 -14.13
C ILE A 313 9.22 13.41 -12.76
N ARG A 314 10.29 13.21 -12.00
CA ARG A 314 10.42 13.76 -10.64
C ARG A 314 10.37 15.29 -10.63
N THR A 315 10.97 15.94 -11.63
CA THR A 315 10.87 17.41 -11.81
C THR A 315 9.44 17.85 -12.08
N ALA A 316 8.72 17.15 -12.96
CA ALA A 316 7.34 17.47 -13.31
C ALA A 316 6.39 17.25 -12.12
N VAL A 317 6.57 16.18 -11.34
CA VAL A 317 5.85 15.93 -10.09
C VAL A 317 6.13 17.05 -9.07
N THR A 318 7.39 17.39 -8.84
CA THR A 318 7.79 18.43 -7.87
C THR A 318 7.25 19.82 -8.24
N LEU A 319 7.17 20.13 -9.54
CA LEU A 319 6.58 21.37 -10.04
C LEU A 319 5.04 21.35 -10.08
N GLY A 320 4.40 20.22 -9.76
CA GLY A 320 2.95 20.04 -9.82
C GLY A 320 2.39 20.06 -11.25
N VAL A 321 3.20 19.72 -12.26
CA VAL A 321 2.79 19.77 -13.68
C VAL A 321 1.57 18.87 -13.93
N PHE A 322 1.61 17.62 -13.45
CA PHE A 322 0.54 16.66 -13.68
C PHE A 322 -0.75 17.09 -12.98
N ASP A 323 -0.67 17.56 -11.74
CA ASP A 323 -1.81 18.14 -10.99
C ASP A 323 -2.43 19.35 -11.70
N LEU A 324 -1.58 20.24 -12.24
CA LEU A 324 -2.04 21.42 -12.97
C LEU A 324 -2.81 21.02 -14.23
N VAL A 325 -2.29 20.05 -15.00
CA VAL A 325 -2.93 19.54 -16.21
C VAL A 325 -4.25 18.85 -15.88
N ASP A 326 -4.30 18.03 -14.82
CA ASP A 326 -5.51 17.36 -14.33
C ASP A 326 -6.61 18.38 -13.97
N ARG A 327 -6.24 19.45 -13.27
CA ARG A 327 -7.14 20.57 -12.91
C ARG A 327 -7.53 21.46 -14.09
N GLY A 328 -7.04 21.18 -15.29
CA GLY A 328 -7.42 21.86 -16.53
C GLY A 328 -6.52 23.03 -16.93
N VAL A 329 -5.35 23.21 -16.30
CA VAL A 329 -4.32 24.16 -16.75
C VAL A 329 -3.53 23.52 -17.88
N ARG A 330 -3.93 23.78 -19.12
CA ARG A 330 -3.44 23.00 -20.27
C ARG A 330 -2.41 23.73 -21.14
N SER A 331 -2.27 25.05 -21.06
CA SER A 331 -1.30 25.77 -21.91
C SER A 331 0.08 25.84 -21.25
N ALA A 332 1.16 25.67 -22.03
CA ALA A 332 2.54 25.76 -21.49
C ALA A 332 2.80 27.06 -20.71
N ALA A 333 2.24 28.18 -21.17
CA ALA A 333 2.43 29.49 -20.54
C ALA A 333 1.74 29.59 -19.17
N GLU A 334 0.57 28.98 -19.01
CA GLU A 334 -0.15 28.95 -17.74
C GLU A 334 0.44 27.94 -16.77
N ILE A 335 0.88 26.76 -17.25
CA ILE A 335 1.58 25.78 -16.44
C ILE A 335 2.88 26.41 -15.90
N ALA A 336 3.67 27.09 -16.76
CA ALA A 336 4.90 27.77 -16.34
C ALA A 336 4.64 28.81 -15.24
N ARG A 337 3.61 29.63 -15.40
CA ARG A 337 3.24 30.65 -14.42
C ARG A 337 2.79 30.03 -13.10
N SER A 338 1.99 28.97 -13.16
CA SER A 338 1.41 28.32 -11.99
C SER A 338 2.45 27.52 -11.20
N ALA A 339 3.39 26.87 -11.90
CA ALA A 339 4.50 26.14 -11.32
C ALA A 339 5.69 27.03 -10.89
N GLY A 340 5.65 28.34 -11.18
CA GLY A 340 6.78 29.25 -10.93
C GLY A 340 8.03 28.94 -11.77
N ALA A 341 7.86 28.31 -12.93
CA ALA A 341 8.95 27.82 -13.78
C ALA A 341 9.29 28.80 -14.92
N HIS A 342 10.54 28.72 -15.41
CA HIS A 342 10.96 29.50 -16.58
C HIS A 342 10.22 29.02 -17.85
N PRO A 343 9.50 29.89 -18.58
CA PRO A 343 8.57 29.45 -19.63
C PRO A 343 9.20 28.60 -20.74
N ALA A 344 10.34 29.02 -21.28
CA ALA A 344 10.99 28.30 -22.38
C ALA A 344 11.56 26.94 -21.93
N THR A 345 12.04 26.87 -20.69
CA THR A 345 12.62 25.64 -20.14
C THR A 345 11.54 24.65 -19.77
N LEU A 346 10.44 25.12 -19.14
CA LEU A 346 9.30 24.26 -18.88
C LEU A 346 8.71 23.73 -20.18
N ARG A 347 8.60 24.56 -21.22
CA ARG A 347 8.11 24.09 -22.53
C ARG A 347 8.93 22.91 -23.05
N ALA A 348 10.26 22.97 -22.96
CA ALA A 348 11.12 21.86 -23.36
C ALA A 348 10.89 20.60 -22.51
N LEU A 349 10.67 20.75 -21.19
CA LEU A 349 10.29 19.63 -20.32
C LEU A 349 8.94 19.03 -20.75
N LEU A 350 7.92 19.86 -21.00
CA LEU A 350 6.61 19.39 -21.44
C LEU A 350 6.68 18.65 -22.79
N ASP A 351 7.46 19.17 -23.73
CA ASP A 351 7.67 18.52 -25.03
C ASP A 351 8.43 17.19 -24.88
N TYR A 352 9.37 17.09 -23.95
CA TYR A 352 10.04 15.83 -23.61
C TYR A 352 9.08 14.83 -22.95
N LEU A 353 8.25 15.26 -22.01
CA LEU A 353 7.20 14.43 -21.40
C LEU A 353 6.18 13.92 -22.42
N VAL A 354 5.92 14.69 -23.49
CA VAL A 354 5.15 14.19 -24.64
C VAL A 354 5.91 13.11 -25.40
N GLY A 355 7.21 13.30 -25.61
CA GLY A 355 8.07 12.33 -26.30
C GLY A 355 8.20 10.98 -25.58
N ILE A 356 8.10 10.96 -24.25
CA ILE A 356 8.08 9.73 -23.43
C ILE A 356 6.66 9.32 -23.01
N GLU A 357 5.63 9.82 -23.69
CA GLU A 357 4.23 9.41 -23.56
C GLU A 357 3.61 9.60 -22.16
N LEU A 358 4.14 10.54 -21.38
CA LEU A 358 3.53 10.97 -20.12
C LEU A 358 2.57 12.14 -20.29
N LEU A 359 2.71 12.91 -21.37
CA LEU A 359 1.73 13.92 -21.76
C LEU A 359 1.31 13.69 -23.22
N ALA A 360 0.11 14.11 -23.56
CA ALA A 360 -0.32 14.25 -24.95
C ALA A 360 -0.56 15.72 -25.27
N THR A 361 -0.35 16.10 -26.54
CA THR A 361 -0.59 17.45 -27.04
C THR A 361 -1.60 17.43 -28.19
N ASP A 362 -2.49 18.42 -28.23
CA ASP A 362 -3.45 18.59 -29.32
C ASP A 362 -2.83 19.23 -30.59
N GLY A 363 -1.53 19.57 -30.54
CA GLY A 363 -0.83 20.27 -31.62
C GLY A 363 -1.08 21.79 -31.64
N GLU A 364 -2.04 22.29 -30.87
CA GLU A 364 -2.33 23.72 -30.69
C GLU A 364 -1.67 24.30 -29.43
N GLY A 365 -0.96 23.46 -28.67
CA GLY A 365 -0.17 23.85 -27.50
C GLY A 365 -0.89 23.60 -26.17
N HIS A 366 -1.95 22.80 -26.17
CA HIS A 366 -2.57 22.28 -24.95
C HIS A 366 -2.08 20.87 -24.63
N TYR A 367 -1.81 20.63 -23.35
CA TYR A 367 -1.36 19.35 -22.83
C TYR A 367 -2.51 18.63 -22.11
N SER A 368 -2.44 17.30 -22.13
CA SER A 368 -3.33 16.39 -21.41
C SER A 368 -2.52 15.23 -20.82
N LEU A 369 -3.03 14.61 -19.75
CA LEU A 369 -2.43 13.42 -19.17
C LEU A 369 -2.62 12.21 -20.09
N THR A 370 -1.73 11.24 -19.96
CA THR A 370 -1.86 9.90 -20.55
C THR A 370 -2.23 8.91 -19.45
N PRO A 371 -2.66 7.67 -19.80
CA PRO A 371 -2.95 6.65 -18.79
C PRO A 371 -1.81 6.38 -17.81
N ILE A 372 -0.57 6.63 -18.20
CA ILE A 372 0.61 6.43 -17.34
C ILE A 372 0.72 7.58 -16.32
N SER A 373 0.57 8.84 -16.75
CA SER A 373 0.71 9.99 -15.85
C SER A 373 -0.53 10.28 -15.00
N GLU A 374 -1.68 9.67 -15.33
CA GLU A 374 -2.86 9.69 -14.46
C GLU A 374 -2.62 8.95 -13.13
N GLU A 375 -1.84 7.86 -13.15
CA GLU A 375 -1.47 7.14 -11.92
C GLU A 375 -0.74 8.08 -10.93
N LEU A 376 0.03 9.05 -11.43
CA LEU A 376 0.76 10.04 -10.61
C LEU A 376 -0.14 11.04 -9.88
N VAL A 377 -1.41 11.17 -10.30
CA VAL A 377 -2.38 12.10 -9.70
C VAL A 377 -3.46 11.34 -8.91
N GLU A 378 -3.81 10.14 -9.37
CA GLU A 378 -4.80 9.27 -8.75
C GLU A 378 -4.33 8.70 -7.40
N ASP A 379 -3.03 8.39 -7.27
CA ASP A 379 -2.42 7.86 -6.05
C ASP A 379 -1.53 8.92 -5.36
N ASP A 380 -1.87 9.29 -4.11
CA ASP A 380 -1.04 10.21 -3.31
C ASP A 380 0.34 9.63 -3.04
N HIS A 381 0.44 8.30 -2.96
CA HIS A 381 1.71 7.64 -2.71
C HIS A 381 2.67 7.88 -3.87
N SER A 382 2.22 7.74 -5.11
CA SER A 382 3.05 7.98 -6.30
C SER A 382 3.55 9.43 -6.38
N ALA A 383 2.69 10.41 -6.10
CA ALA A 383 3.12 11.82 -6.10
C ALA A 383 4.20 12.09 -5.05
N GLU A 384 4.06 11.51 -3.86
CA GLU A 384 5.02 11.68 -2.77
C GLU A 384 6.33 10.91 -3.02
N GLU A 385 6.25 9.71 -3.61
CA GLU A 385 7.38 8.87 -4.02
C GLU A 385 8.30 9.58 -5.03
N TYR A 386 7.70 10.32 -5.97
CA TYR A 386 8.42 10.99 -7.04
C TYR A 386 8.84 12.43 -6.73
N HIS A 387 8.44 12.99 -5.59
CA HIS A 387 8.75 14.36 -5.21
C HIS A 387 10.25 14.52 -4.87
N LEU A 388 10.98 15.42 -5.55
CA LEU A 388 12.44 15.59 -5.41
C LEU A 388 12.89 16.04 -4.01
N GLU A 389 12.01 16.71 -3.27
CA GLU A 389 12.25 17.11 -1.88
C GLU A 389 11.75 16.07 -0.84
N GLY A 390 11.29 14.91 -1.30
CA GLY A 390 10.86 13.79 -0.48
C GLY A 390 11.97 12.79 -0.19
N ALA A 391 11.72 11.89 0.76
CA ALA A 391 12.68 10.88 1.21
C ALA A 391 13.06 9.87 0.14
N GLU A 392 12.08 9.35 -0.60
CA GLU A 392 12.35 8.30 -1.60
C GLU A 392 13.25 8.83 -2.73
N ALA A 393 12.99 10.05 -3.20
CA ALA A 393 13.87 10.73 -4.13
C ALA A 393 15.29 10.94 -3.59
N ALA A 394 15.42 11.23 -2.28
CA ALA A 394 16.72 11.39 -1.64
C ALA A 394 17.47 10.06 -1.53
N PHE A 395 16.77 8.96 -1.23
CA PHE A 395 17.34 7.61 -1.23
C PHE A 395 17.75 7.16 -2.64
N ASP A 396 16.97 7.45 -3.67
CA ASP A 396 17.35 7.21 -5.05
C ASP A 396 18.59 8.02 -5.46
N ALA A 397 18.61 9.31 -5.14
CA ALA A 397 19.76 10.16 -5.39
C ALA A 397 21.02 9.64 -4.69
N SER A 398 20.87 8.93 -3.56
CA SER A 398 22.00 8.34 -2.84
C SER A 398 22.83 7.38 -3.69
N LEU A 399 22.22 6.72 -4.68
CA LEU A 399 22.90 5.79 -5.58
C LEU A 399 24.01 6.47 -6.40
N SER A 400 24.02 7.81 -6.50
CA SER A 400 25.16 8.53 -7.08
C SER A 400 26.48 8.30 -6.31
N GLY A 401 26.40 7.87 -5.05
CA GLY A 401 27.52 7.49 -4.19
C GLY A 401 28.03 6.06 -4.39
N LEU A 402 27.35 5.23 -5.20
CA LEU A 402 27.56 3.78 -5.25
C LEU A 402 29.01 3.37 -5.52
N LEU A 403 29.72 4.06 -6.42
CA LEU A 403 31.12 3.75 -6.72
C LEU A 403 32.04 3.88 -5.49
N HIS A 404 31.82 4.91 -4.65
CA HIS A 404 32.58 5.07 -3.42
C HIS A 404 32.20 4.01 -2.39
N THR A 405 30.91 3.76 -2.24
CA THR A 405 30.36 2.76 -1.32
C THR A 405 30.91 1.37 -1.62
N VAL A 406 30.87 0.93 -2.89
CA VAL A 406 31.41 -0.38 -3.30
C VAL A 406 32.92 -0.49 -3.06
N ARG A 407 33.66 0.61 -3.24
CA ARG A 407 35.13 0.61 -3.05
C ARG A 407 35.56 0.58 -1.58
N THR A 408 34.74 1.10 -0.68
CA THR A 408 35.19 1.43 0.69
C THR A 408 34.33 0.83 1.79
N GLY A 409 33.10 0.38 1.47
CA GLY A 409 32.08 0.02 2.43
C GLY A 409 31.42 1.21 3.15
N LYS A 410 31.81 2.46 2.85
CA LYS A 410 31.34 3.67 3.55
C LYS A 410 30.35 4.48 2.71
N ALA A 411 29.52 5.29 3.37
CA ALA A 411 28.54 6.17 2.72
C ALA A 411 29.17 7.09 1.66
N GLY A 412 28.84 6.84 0.39
CA GLY A 412 29.36 7.59 -0.75
C GLY A 412 28.58 8.85 -1.14
N TYR A 413 27.32 8.97 -0.73
CA TYR A 413 26.46 10.07 -1.17
C TYR A 413 26.76 11.38 -0.44
N ARG A 414 26.73 12.49 -1.18
CA ARG A 414 26.73 13.86 -0.62
C ARG A 414 25.73 14.70 -1.40
N THR A 415 24.99 15.55 -0.69
CA THR A 415 24.11 16.54 -1.33
C THR A 415 24.92 17.54 -2.16
N LEU A 416 24.26 18.34 -3.00
CA LEU A 416 24.94 19.40 -3.76
C LEU A 416 25.70 20.40 -2.88
N ALA A 417 25.30 20.54 -1.62
CA ALA A 417 25.98 21.37 -0.62
C ALA A 417 27.15 20.65 0.09
N GLY A 418 27.45 19.40 -0.28
CA GLY A 418 28.52 18.58 0.30
C GLY A 418 28.18 17.92 1.64
N ARG A 419 26.90 17.90 2.03
CA ARG A 419 26.43 17.33 3.31
C ARG A 419 26.07 15.85 3.17
N THR A 420 26.08 15.09 4.27
CA THR A 420 25.50 13.74 4.30
C THR A 420 23.98 13.80 4.27
N LEU A 421 23.30 12.69 3.96
CA LEU A 421 21.83 12.65 4.01
C LEU A 421 21.31 12.88 5.44
N THR A 422 21.98 12.32 6.45
CA THR A 422 21.66 12.54 7.87
C THR A 422 21.73 14.02 8.27
N GLU A 423 22.76 14.74 7.80
CA GLU A 423 22.89 16.18 8.03
C GLU A 423 21.80 16.98 7.31
N GLU A 424 21.36 16.54 6.14
CA GLU A 424 20.26 17.16 5.38
C GLU A 424 18.92 16.95 6.09
N MET A 425 18.61 15.72 6.51
CA MET A 425 17.38 15.37 7.24
C MET A 425 17.26 16.12 8.57
N ALA A 426 18.38 16.41 9.23
CA ALA A 426 18.39 17.22 10.45
C ALA A 426 18.06 18.71 10.21
N ARG A 427 18.19 19.19 8.97
CA ARG A 427 17.97 20.60 8.58
C ARG A 427 16.65 20.82 7.87
N GLU A 428 16.35 19.97 6.90
CA GLU A 428 15.17 20.07 6.05
C GLU A 428 14.06 19.16 6.56
N SER A 429 12.96 19.76 7.02
CA SER A 429 11.90 19.01 7.67
C SER A 429 11.20 18.04 6.71
N ARG A 430 11.07 18.34 5.41
CA ARG A 430 10.30 17.51 4.48
C ARG A 430 10.89 16.12 4.31
N ILE A 431 12.18 15.98 3.97
CA ILE A 431 12.85 14.69 3.79
C ILE A 431 12.67 13.81 5.04
N ALA A 432 12.92 14.38 6.23
CA ALA A 432 12.75 13.66 7.49
C ALA A 432 11.29 13.32 7.80
N ASP A 433 10.35 14.23 7.50
CA ASP A 433 8.92 14.04 7.71
C ASP A 433 8.37 12.91 6.84
N THR A 434 8.76 12.88 5.56
CA THR A 434 8.31 11.89 4.58
C THR A 434 8.96 10.53 4.81
N ALA A 435 10.26 10.49 5.16
CA ALA A 435 10.94 9.23 5.50
C ALA A 435 10.25 8.55 6.68
N ARG A 436 9.93 9.34 7.72
CA ARG A 436 9.21 8.81 8.88
C ARG A 436 7.79 8.40 8.54
N ALA A 437 7.06 9.18 7.76
CA ALA A 437 5.70 8.82 7.36
C ALA A 437 5.67 7.48 6.63
N ALA A 438 6.61 7.26 5.70
CA ALA A 438 6.78 5.99 5.00
C ALA A 438 7.05 4.83 5.97
N VAL A 439 8.03 4.97 6.88
CA VAL A 439 8.35 3.89 7.85
C VAL A 439 7.20 3.63 8.83
N GLU A 440 6.44 4.65 9.25
CA GLU A 440 5.24 4.47 10.08
C GLU A 440 4.09 3.79 9.33
N ASP A 441 3.96 4.02 8.02
CA ASP A 441 2.98 3.31 7.18
C ASP A 441 3.39 1.85 6.98
N GLU A 442 4.66 1.59 6.68
CA GLU A 442 5.23 0.24 6.58
C GLU A 442 5.06 -0.56 7.88
N ALA A 443 5.20 0.10 9.04
CA ALA A 443 5.04 -0.53 10.34
C ALA A 443 3.64 -1.13 10.57
N ARG A 444 2.61 -0.69 9.83
CA ARG A 444 1.25 -1.24 9.92
C ARG A 444 1.19 -2.70 9.49
N TRP A 445 2.11 -3.12 8.62
CA TRP A 445 2.17 -4.47 8.06
C TRP A 445 2.83 -5.47 9.01
N ILE A 446 3.76 -5.01 9.84
CA ILE A 446 4.48 -5.86 10.82
C ILE A 446 3.81 -5.85 12.20
N ALA A 447 3.02 -4.83 12.53
CA ALA A 447 2.37 -4.70 13.84
C ALA A 447 1.56 -5.96 14.25
N PRO A 448 0.77 -6.61 13.37
CA PRO A 448 0.08 -7.87 13.70
C PRO A 448 1.03 -9.04 14.01
N GLY A 449 2.23 -9.06 13.41
CA GLY A 449 3.28 -10.01 13.76
C GLY A 449 3.85 -9.72 15.15
N VAL A 450 4.14 -8.45 15.45
CA VAL A 450 4.65 -8.01 16.75
C VAL A 450 3.66 -8.32 17.89
N LEU A 451 2.36 -8.11 17.68
CA LEU A 451 1.29 -8.48 18.63
C LEU A 451 1.37 -9.95 19.09
N ARG A 452 1.82 -10.85 18.22
CA ARG A 452 1.86 -12.30 18.49
C ARG A 452 3.24 -12.81 18.91
N ALA A 453 4.27 -11.98 18.75
CA ALA A 453 5.67 -12.36 18.97
C ALA A 453 6.12 -12.26 20.44
N HIS A 454 5.30 -11.72 21.34
CA HIS A 454 5.65 -11.53 22.75
C HIS A 454 4.44 -11.69 23.69
N ASP A 455 4.69 -12.01 24.96
CA ASP A 455 3.66 -12.14 26.01
C ASP A 455 3.21 -10.77 26.53
N TRP A 456 2.55 -10.00 25.67
CA TRP A 456 2.06 -8.65 25.97
C TRP A 456 1.08 -8.54 27.15
N PRO A 457 0.21 -9.53 27.43
CA PRO A 457 -0.62 -9.51 28.65
C PRO A 457 0.19 -9.37 29.96
N SER A 458 1.47 -9.75 29.96
CA SER A 458 2.37 -9.60 31.11
C SER A 458 3.02 -8.21 31.23
N VAL A 459 2.86 -7.34 30.22
CA VAL A 459 3.49 -6.02 30.12
C VAL A 459 2.48 -4.94 30.49
N THR A 460 2.73 -4.21 31.57
CA THR A 460 1.88 -3.07 32.00
C THR A 460 2.46 -1.71 31.62
N GLU A 461 3.80 -1.63 31.49
CA GLU A 461 4.53 -0.42 31.11
C GLU A 461 5.53 -0.75 30.01
N LEU A 462 5.46 0.00 28.91
CA LEU A 462 6.36 -0.12 27.76
C LEU A 462 7.06 1.21 27.50
N THR A 463 8.37 1.20 27.38
CA THR A 463 9.09 2.32 26.75
C THR A 463 9.44 1.92 25.32
N ALA A 464 9.30 2.84 24.38
CA ALA A 464 9.49 2.57 22.96
C ALA A 464 10.31 3.67 22.27
N THR A 465 11.17 3.29 21.31
CA THR A 465 12.05 4.18 20.54
C THR A 465 12.29 3.61 19.14
N GLY A 466 12.81 4.43 18.23
CA GLY A 466 13.13 4.05 16.86
C GLY A 466 12.05 4.48 15.85
N HIS A 467 12.13 3.91 14.64
CA HIS A 467 11.28 4.26 13.51
C HIS A 467 10.10 3.27 13.39
N GLY A 468 8.93 3.75 12.97
CA GLY A 468 7.72 2.93 12.86
C GLY A 468 7.11 2.53 14.21
N VAL A 469 7.72 3.00 15.31
CA VAL A 469 7.39 2.53 16.66
C VAL A 469 6.05 3.07 17.14
N ALA A 470 5.60 4.22 16.63
CA ALA A 470 4.33 4.80 17.03
C ALA A 470 3.16 3.96 16.54
N THR A 471 3.18 3.52 15.28
CA THR A 471 2.18 2.60 14.72
C THR A 471 2.13 1.27 15.49
N VAL A 472 3.28 0.70 15.83
CA VAL A 472 3.34 -0.55 16.62
C VAL A 472 2.79 -0.34 18.04
N VAL A 473 3.18 0.73 18.71
CA VAL A 473 2.68 1.08 20.06
C VAL A 473 1.19 1.34 20.06
N GLU A 474 0.67 2.05 19.06
CA GLU A 474 -0.77 2.29 18.92
C GLU A 474 -1.53 0.97 18.85
N THR A 475 -1.06 0.05 18.00
CA THR A 475 -1.65 -1.28 17.83
C THR A 475 -1.64 -2.05 19.15
N LEU A 476 -0.53 -2.02 19.89
CA LEU A 476 -0.40 -2.68 21.19
C LEU A 476 -1.33 -2.09 22.27
N VAL A 477 -1.39 -0.76 22.37
CA VAL A 477 -2.22 -0.08 23.38
C VAL A 477 -3.72 -0.21 23.07
N LYS A 478 -4.10 -0.34 21.79
CA LYS A 478 -5.46 -0.70 21.37
C LYS A 478 -5.83 -2.10 21.82
N GLU A 479 -4.98 -3.09 21.56
CA GLU A 479 -5.24 -4.50 21.86
C GLU A 479 -5.17 -4.83 23.36
N PHE A 480 -4.28 -4.17 24.11
CA PHE A 480 -4.06 -4.43 25.54
C PHE A 480 -4.46 -3.21 26.40
N PRO A 481 -5.71 -3.16 26.94
CA PRO A 481 -6.23 -2.00 27.65
C PRO A 481 -5.40 -1.53 28.86
N GLU A 482 -4.77 -2.47 29.56
CA GLU A 482 -3.95 -2.22 30.75
C GLU A 482 -2.54 -1.71 30.42
N LEU A 483 -2.11 -1.80 29.16
CA LEU A 483 -0.79 -1.37 28.73
C LEU A 483 -0.72 0.16 28.65
N ARG A 484 0.29 0.74 29.30
CA ARG A 484 0.69 2.14 29.12
C ARG A 484 2.03 2.20 28.40
N ALA A 485 2.15 3.13 27.46
CA ALA A 485 3.35 3.27 26.67
C ALA A 485 3.98 4.65 26.84
N ARG A 486 5.30 4.70 26.68
CA ARG A 486 6.10 5.91 26.58
C ARG A 486 6.90 5.86 25.29
N ILE A 487 6.72 6.83 24.39
CA ILE A 487 7.52 6.95 23.17
C ILE A 487 8.59 8.03 23.39
N VAL A 488 9.86 7.64 23.24
CA VAL A 488 11.00 8.54 23.38
C VAL A 488 11.54 8.88 21.99
N ALA A 489 11.48 10.16 21.61
CA ALA A 489 11.99 10.62 20.33
C ALA A 489 12.32 12.12 20.35
N MET A 490 12.92 12.63 19.26
CA MET A 490 13.23 14.04 19.12
C MET A 490 11.95 14.89 19.13
N PRO A 491 11.97 16.14 19.63
CA PRO A 491 10.77 16.99 19.69
C PRO A 491 10.05 17.17 18.34
N SER A 492 10.80 17.26 17.23
CA SER A 492 10.25 17.33 15.88
C SER A 492 9.48 16.06 15.49
N VAL A 493 9.96 14.90 15.91
CA VAL A 493 9.30 13.61 15.70
C VAL A 493 8.02 13.53 16.54
N LEU A 494 8.10 13.83 17.84
CA LEU A 494 6.93 13.75 18.74
C LEU A 494 5.78 14.67 18.31
N ARG A 495 6.10 15.83 17.74
CA ARG A 495 5.08 16.73 17.17
C ARG A 495 4.30 16.02 16.06
N VAL A 496 4.99 15.42 15.09
CA VAL A 496 4.31 14.72 13.98
C VAL A 496 3.57 13.48 14.46
N LEU A 497 4.16 12.71 15.39
CA LEU A 497 3.47 11.55 15.96
C LEU A 497 2.14 11.94 16.59
N ARG A 498 2.10 13.05 17.35
CA ARG A 498 0.87 13.57 17.95
C ARG A 498 -0.14 14.11 16.92
N GLU A 499 0.35 14.80 15.89
CA GLU A 499 -0.50 15.51 14.93
C GLU A 499 -1.10 14.60 13.85
N ALA A 500 -0.40 13.54 13.47
CA ALA A 500 -0.72 12.79 12.25
C ALA A 500 -0.75 11.26 12.40
N ILE A 501 -0.12 10.70 13.44
CA ILE A 501 0.03 9.24 13.56
C ILE A 501 -0.85 8.69 14.68
N ILE A 502 -0.65 9.15 15.91
CA ILE A 502 -1.27 8.58 17.12
C ILE A 502 -2.70 9.06 17.26
N ASP A 503 -3.61 8.11 17.50
CA ASP A 503 -5.00 8.43 17.82
C ASP A 503 -5.15 9.30 19.09
N GLU A 504 -5.96 10.36 19.01
CA GLU A 504 -6.18 11.30 20.11
C GLU A 504 -6.77 10.58 21.34
N GLU A 505 -7.63 9.59 21.11
CA GLU A 505 -8.24 8.77 22.16
C GLU A 505 -7.23 7.95 22.97
N LEU A 506 -6.06 7.67 22.38
CA LEU A 506 -5.00 6.86 22.97
C LEU A 506 -3.92 7.69 23.64
N LEU A 507 -3.83 8.98 23.35
CA LEU A 507 -2.87 9.90 23.98
C LEU A 507 -2.89 9.87 25.52
N PRO A 508 -4.03 9.67 26.23
CA PRO A 508 -4.03 9.52 27.69
C PRO A 508 -3.25 8.31 28.21
N ARG A 509 -2.94 7.32 27.35
CA ARG A 509 -2.17 6.11 27.66
C ARG A 509 -0.80 6.07 26.99
N ILE A 510 -0.45 7.07 26.18
CA ILE A 510 0.81 7.17 25.45
C ILE A 510 1.52 8.47 25.83
N ASP A 511 2.55 8.36 26.66
CA ASP A 511 3.41 9.48 27.05
C ASP A 511 4.46 9.76 25.97
N LEU A 512 4.43 10.96 25.39
CA LEU A 512 5.44 11.43 24.43
C LEU A 512 6.56 12.18 25.15
N VAL A 513 7.78 11.62 25.14
CA VAL A 513 8.91 12.11 25.92
C VAL A 513 10.08 12.52 25.02
N ALA A 514 10.48 13.78 25.09
CA ALA A 514 11.59 14.30 24.30
C ALA A 514 12.92 13.63 24.69
N GLY A 515 13.64 13.07 23.71
CA GLY A 515 14.94 12.46 23.90
C GLY A 515 15.67 12.19 22.59
N SER A 516 17.00 12.19 22.62
CA SER A 516 17.87 11.96 21.46
C SER A 516 18.43 10.53 21.44
N GLY A 517 17.65 9.55 21.88
CA GLY A 517 18.07 8.13 22.02
C GLY A 517 18.26 7.67 23.48
N ALA A 518 18.37 8.60 24.43
CA ALA A 518 18.46 8.26 25.86
C ALA A 518 17.10 7.80 26.41
N VAL A 519 16.94 6.49 26.56
CA VAL A 519 15.79 5.87 27.21
C VAL A 519 15.90 6.07 28.74
N PRO A 520 14.79 6.37 29.45
CA PRO A 520 14.80 6.48 30.91
C PRO A 520 15.39 5.23 31.60
N ALA A 521 16.30 5.46 32.56
CA ALA A 521 16.89 4.39 33.36
C ALA A 521 15.83 3.67 34.21
N GLY A 522 16.00 2.35 34.39
CA GLY A 522 15.04 1.51 35.10
C GLY A 522 13.88 1.02 34.23
N THR A 523 13.99 1.08 32.91
CA THR A 523 12.98 0.57 31.99
C THR A 523 12.89 -0.95 32.10
N ARG A 524 11.70 -1.50 32.35
CA ARG A 524 11.49 -2.95 32.46
C ARG A 524 11.33 -3.61 31.08
N THR A 525 10.54 -3.02 30.19
CA THR A 525 10.36 -3.47 28.81
C THR A 525 10.64 -2.32 27.86
N LEU A 526 11.65 -2.47 27.00
CA LEU A 526 12.02 -1.51 25.97
C LEU A 526 11.73 -2.12 24.60
N LEU A 527 10.92 -1.45 23.77
CA LEU A 527 10.77 -1.78 22.34
C LEU A 527 11.61 -0.81 21.50
N MET A 528 12.52 -1.36 20.69
CA MET A 528 13.29 -0.61 19.70
C MET A 528 12.93 -1.13 18.32
N SER A 529 12.57 -0.24 17.39
CA SER A 529 12.12 -0.62 16.05
C SER A 529 12.96 0.08 14.98
N ARG A 530 13.50 -0.70 14.03
CA ARG A 530 14.18 -0.29 12.80
C ARG A 530 15.19 0.83 12.98
N GLN A 531 16.00 0.74 14.02
CA GLN A 531 16.95 1.79 14.37
C GLN A 531 18.33 1.50 13.80
N LEU A 532 18.70 0.21 13.66
CA LEU A 532 20.07 -0.17 13.34
C LEU A 532 20.40 -0.05 11.85
N GLU A 533 19.42 -0.17 10.96
CA GLU A 533 19.63 -0.15 9.50
C GLU A 533 20.18 1.19 8.97
N TRP A 534 20.11 2.27 9.76
CA TRP A 534 20.63 3.61 9.42
C TRP A 534 21.95 3.94 10.11
N GLN A 535 22.48 3.01 10.92
CA GLN A 535 23.65 3.23 11.77
C GLN A 535 24.78 2.28 11.37
N ASP A 536 26.00 2.80 11.22
CA ASP A 536 27.19 1.96 11.12
C ASP A 536 27.30 1.05 12.35
N ASP A 537 28.05 -0.06 12.24
CA ASP A 537 28.09 -1.10 13.27
C ASP A 537 28.53 -0.55 14.63
N GLU A 538 29.48 0.39 14.67
CA GLU A 538 29.93 1.01 15.91
C GLU A 538 28.83 1.82 16.60
N ASP A 539 28.04 2.58 15.82
CA ASP A 539 26.93 3.39 16.32
C ASP A 539 25.74 2.51 16.73
N ALA A 540 25.50 1.41 16.01
CA ALA A 540 24.52 0.39 16.35
C ALA A 540 24.86 -0.29 17.69
N VAL A 541 26.12 -0.71 17.88
CA VAL A 541 26.59 -1.27 19.16
C VAL A 541 26.48 -0.25 20.28
N HIS A 542 26.83 1.02 20.03
CA HIS A 542 26.67 2.08 21.02
C HIS A 542 25.21 2.27 21.43
N THR A 543 24.30 2.38 20.46
CA THR A 543 22.86 2.48 20.68
C THR A 543 22.33 1.31 21.50
N LEU A 544 22.69 0.07 21.16
CA LEU A 544 22.30 -1.12 21.90
C LEU A 544 22.91 -1.15 23.31
N THR A 545 24.11 -0.62 23.50
CA THR A 545 24.77 -0.51 24.82
C THR A 545 24.02 0.48 25.72
N GLU A 546 23.60 1.63 25.18
CA GLU A 546 22.79 2.60 25.91
C GLU A 546 21.40 2.04 26.24
N ALA A 547 20.77 1.36 25.28
CA ALA A 547 19.51 0.64 25.49
C ALA A 547 19.66 -0.40 26.60
N ALA A 548 20.71 -1.23 26.54
CA ALA A 548 21.05 -2.17 27.58
C ALA A 548 21.18 -1.45 28.93
N ALA A 549 21.97 -0.38 29.02
CA ALA A 549 22.21 0.41 30.24
C ALA A 549 20.95 1.07 30.84
N SER A 550 19.91 1.30 30.03
CA SER A 550 18.62 1.81 30.50
C SER A 550 17.74 0.75 31.21
N LEU A 551 17.98 -0.54 30.95
CA LEU A 551 17.13 -1.62 31.49
C LEU A 551 17.25 -1.77 33.01
N ALA A 552 16.12 -2.01 33.68
CA ALA A 552 16.09 -2.48 35.05
C ALA A 552 16.71 -3.90 35.17
N PRO A 553 17.13 -4.35 36.37
CA PRO A 553 17.48 -5.75 36.60
C PRO A 553 16.35 -6.69 36.17
N GLY A 554 16.65 -7.65 35.29
CA GLY A 554 15.64 -8.54 34.69
C GLY A 554 14.72 -7.87 33.67
N GLY A 555 15.09 -6.67 33.18
CA GLY A 555 14.41 -6.01 32.08
C GLY A 555 14.79 -6.60 30.72
N THR A 556 13.93 -6.36 29.75
CA THR A 556 13.99 -6.95 28.40
C THR A 556 14.00 -5.85 27.34
N LEU A 557 14.87 -6.01 26.34
CA LEU A 557 14.84 -5.25 25.11
C LEU A 557 14.19 -6.11 24.01
N LEU A 558 13.10 -5.64 23.46
CA LEU A 558 12.45 -6.17 22.26
C LEU A 558 12.97 -5.36 21.07
N LEU A 559 13.81 -5.97 20.24
CA LEU A 559 14.37 -5.33 19.06
C LEU A 559 13.60 -5.82 17.83
N VAL A 560 13.06 -4.91 17.02
CA VAL A 560 12.43 -5.22 15.74
C VAL A 560 13.28 -4.62 14.63
N GLU A 561 13.80 -5.45 13.73
CA GLU A 561 14.62 -5.01 12.59
C GLU A 561 14.22 -5.79 11.34
N GLN A 562 14.39 -5.15 10.17
CA GLN A 562 14.35 -5.83 8.89
C GLN A 562 15.60 -6.70 8.75
N VAL A 563 15.45 -7.87 8.12
CA VAL A 563 16.56 -8.75 7.75
C VAL A 563 16.64 -8.93 6.24
N THR A 564 17.81 -9.32 5.76
CA THR A 564 17.97 -9.69 4.35
C THR A 564 17.09 -10.89 4.01
N THR A 565 16.38 -10.82 2.88
CA THR A 565 15.34 -11.78 2.47
C THR A 565 15.92 -13.14 2.07
N GLY A 566 17.22 -13.22 1.79
CA GLY A 566 17.91 -14.43 1.32
C GLY A 566 17.50 -14.87 -0.09
N ASP A 567 16.48 -14.25 -0.66
CA ASP A 567 16.01 -14.43 -2.03
C ASP A 567 16.77 -13.48 -2.97
N PRO A 568 17.62 -14.01 -3.87
CA PRO A 568 18.36 -13.17 -4.81
C PRO A 568 17.46 -12.58 -5.92
N GLU A 569 16.22 -13.05 -6.08
CA GLU A 569 15.28 -12.54 -7.08
C GLU A 569 14.45 -11.35 -6.57
N ASP A 570 14.48 -11.06 -5.26
CA ASP A 570 13.89 -9.87 -4.67
C ASP A 570 14.75 -8.62 -4.92
N MET A 571 14.63 -8.10 -6.14
CA MET A 571 15.38 -6.92 -6.59
C MET A 571 15.06 -5.66 -5.79
N GLU A 572 13.86 -5.55 -5.21
CA GLU A 572 13.45 -4.39 -4.42
C GLU A 572 14.18 -4.36 -3.08
N ALA A 573 14.23 -5.49 -2.37
CA ALA A 573 15.01 -5.60 -1.12
C ALA A 573 16.51 -5.34 -1.35
N VAL A 574 17.06 -5.85 -2.45
CA VAL A 574 18.47 -5.61 -2.83
C VAL A 574 18.71 -4.13 -3.11
N LEU A 575 17.81 -3.47 -3.85
CA LEU A 575 17.93 -2.05 -4.15
C LEU A 575 17.81 -1.19 -2.89
N HIS A 576 16.87 -1.52 -1.99
CA HIS A 576 16.70 -0.85 -0.71
C HIS A 576 17.99 -0.93 0.14
N HIS A 577 18.61 -2.11 0.25
CA HIS A 577 19.89 -2.27 0.93
C HIS A 577 20.98 -1.37 0.33
N LEU A 578 21.07 -1.29 -1.01
CA LEU A 578 22.05 -0.43 -1.69
C LEU A 578 21.80 1.06 -1.46
N ARG A 579 20.54 1.50 -1.46
CA ARG A 579 20.15 2.89 -1.14
C ARG A 579 20.61 3.25 0.27
N LEU A 580 20.32 2.41 1.27
CA LEU A 580 20.78 2.63 2.64
C LEU A 580 22.31 2.67 2.73
N LYS A 581 23.02 1.72 2.08
CA LYS A 581 24.49 1.69 2.08
C LYS A 581 25.10 2.95 1.50
N CYS A 582 24.50 3.49 0.44
CA CYS A 582 24.99 4.72 -0.18
C CYS A 582 24.66 5.96 0.65
N ALA A 583 23.50 6.00 1.28
CA ALA A 583 23.02 7.11 2.10
C ALA A 583 23.76 7.20 3.45
N PHE A 584 23.90 6.07 4.14
CA PHE A 584 24.30 6.02 5.55
C PHE A 584 25.57 5.22 5.82
N GLY A 585 26.03 4.38 4.89
CA GLY A 585 27.15 3.44 5.11
C GLY A 585 26.70 2.12 5.74
N SER A 586 25.48 2.10 6.25
CA SER A 586 24.80 0.94 6.81
C SER A 586 23.64 0.47 5.93
N GLY A 587 23.04 -0.65 6.26
CA GLY A 587 21.87 -1.17 5.55
C GLY A 587 21.25 -2.34 6.29
N VAL A 588 20.35 -3.04 5.59
CA VAL A 588 19.72 -4.26 6.12
C VAL A 588 20.79 -5.32 6.38
N ARG A 589 20.73 -5.95 7.55
CA ARG A 589 21.67 -6.99 8.00
C ARG A 589 21.00 -8.35 8.01
N ASP A 590 21.77 -9.41 7.94
CA ASP A 590 21.23 -10.74 8.22
C ASP A 590 20.99 -10.93 9.73
N ALA A 591 20.31 -12.02 10.09
CA ALA A 591 19.94 -12.26 11.48
C ALA A 591 21.12 -12.66 12.40
N GLU A 592 22.24 -13.13 11.83
CA GLU A 592 23.46 -13.46 12.58
C GLU A 592 24.26 -12.18 12.88
N GLU A 593 24.35 -11.27 11.92
CA GLU A 593 24.94 -9.93 12.08
C GLU A 593 24.22 -9.13 13.17
N ILE A 594 22.88 -9.10 13.17
CA ILE A 594 22.10 -8.45 14.25
C ILE A 594 22.39 -9.07 15.62
N ALA A 595 22.49 -10.41 15.70
CA ALA A 595 22.83 -11.08 16.94
C ALA A 595 24.26 -10.78 17.41
N ALA A 596 25.21 -10.60 16.48
CA ALA A 596 26.59 -10.24 16.78
C ALA A 596 26.70 -8.79 17.32
N LEU A 597 25.93 -7.85 16.77
CA LEU A 597 25.84 -6.49 17.30
C LEU A 597 25.30 -6.49 18.74
N ALA A 598 24.20 -7.24 18.99
CA ALA A 598 23.64 -7.40 20.32
C ALA A 598 24.67 -8.01 21.30
N GLY A 599 25.38 -9.05 20.89
CA GLY A 599 26.45 -9.67 21.68
C GLY A 599 27.57 -8.69 22.03
N SER A 600 27.98 -7.85 21.08
CA SER A 600 29.01 -6.83 21.27
C SER A 600 28.58 -5.71 22.24
N ALA A 601 27.27 -5.46 22.32
CA ALA A 601 26.66 -4.54 23.30
C ALA A 601 26.41 -5.17 24.68
N GLY A 602 26.83 -6.43 24.92
CA GLY A 602 26.62 -7.13 26.18
C GLY A 602 25.19 -7.65 26.38
N LEU A 603 24.45 -7.85 25.28
CA LEU A 603 23.11 -8.43 25.29
C LEU A 603 23.16 -9.91 24.86
N VAL A 604 22.21 -10.69 25.35
CA VAL A 604 22.03 -12.10 24.99
C VAL A 604 20.67 -12.26 24.34
N VAL A 605 20.65 -12.92 23.17
CA VAL A 605 19.42 -13.29 22.47
C VAL A 605 18.73 -14.44 23.23
N ARG A 606 17.51 -14.21 23.70
CA ARG A 606 16.67 -15.22 24.37
C ARG A 606 15.75 -15.95 23.40
N SER A 607 15.14 -15.19 22.50
CA SER A 607 14.28 -15.72 21.46
C SER A 607 14.32 -14.79 20.25
N ARG A 608 13.87 -15.34 19.12
CA ARG A 608 13.67 -14.64 17.86
C ARG A 608 12.34 -15.12 17.27
N ALA A 609 11.53 -14.19 16.82
CA ALA A 609 10.25 -14.45 16.16
C ALA A 609 10.22 -13.71 14.82
N ASP A 610 9.64 -14.34 13.80
CA ASP A 610 9.32 -13.68 12.53
C ASP A 610 8.03 -12.87 12.72
N VAL A 611 8.03 -11.60 12.28
CA VAL A 611 6.86 -10.70 12.37
C VAL A 611 6.32 -10.31 10.98
N GLY A 612 6.86 -10.96 9.94
CA GLY A 612 6.58 -10.86 8.51
C GLY A 612 7.16 -9.64 7.81
N TRP A 613 7.00 -9.61 6.48
CA TRP A 613 7.61 -8.60 5.60
C TRP A 613 9.12 -8.49 5.81
N ASP A 614 9.79 -9.63 5.98
CA ASP A 614 11.23 -9.74 6.27
C ASP A 614 11.68 -9.03 7.55
N HIS A 615 10.77 -8.82 8.51
CA HIS A 615 11.11 -8.31 9.82
C HIS A 615 11.12 -9.42 10.87
N ARG A 616 11.97 -9.25 11.88
CA ARG A 616 12.05 -10.14 13.04
C ARG A 616 12.03 -9.35 14.32
N LEU A 617 11.49 -9.98 15.37
CA LEU A 617 11.56 -9.51 16.75
C LEU A 617 12.55 -10.38 17.53
N TRP A 618 13.57 -9.77 18.12
CA TRP A 618 14.48 -10.39 19.07
C TRP A 618 14.13 -9.99 20.49
N THR A 619 14.05 -10.98 21.37
CA THR A 619 13.98 -10.75 22.82
C THR A 619 15.39 -10.81 23.38
N LEU A 620 15.89 -9.67 23.87
CA LEU A 620 17.26 -9.48 24.34
C LEU A 620 17.27 -9.16 25.83
N GLU A 621 18.26 -9.69 26.55
CA GLU A 621 18.50 -9.38 27.96
C GLU A 621 19.97 -9.03 28.19
N ARG A 622 20.29 -8.32 29.27
CA ARG A 622 21.69 -8.12 29.68
C ARG A 622 22.36 -9.46 29.97
N ALA A 623 23.60 -9.63 29.49
CA ALA A 623 24.44 -10.74 29.93
C ALA A 623 24.59 -10.69 31.46
N ALA A 624 24.52 -11.86 32.11
CA ALA A 624 24.82 -11.95 33.54
C ALA A 624 26.31 -11.60 33.73
N SER A 625 26.58 -10.58 34.54
CA SER A 625 27.92 -10.10 34.88
C SER A 625 28.71 -11.10 35.70
#